data_AF-A0AA38IBC3-F1
#
_entry.id   AF-A0AA38IBC3-F1
#
_cell.length_a   1.000
_cell.length_b   1.000
_cell.length_c   1.000
_cell.angle_alpha   90.00
_cell.angle_beta   90.00
_cell.angle_gamma   90.00
#
_symmetry.space_group_name_H-M   'P 1'
#
loop_
_entity.id
_entity.type
_entity.pdbx_description
1 polymer ?
#
loop_
_entity_poly.entity_id
_entity_poly.type
_entity_poly.pdbx_seq_one_letter_code
_entity_poly.pdbx_strand_id
1 'polypeptide(L)'
;MRPGSTILIHSATGGIGLAALSLSLHYECDIYVTVGTREKKEYLRKNYPQIPDSHMGHSRDTSFELMIKRETKSRGVDFILNSLSEDKLQASIRCLARGGQLMEIGKYDLAIMTILSILCL
;
A
#
# COMPACT_ATOMS: atom_id res chain seq x y z
N MET A 1 0.27 -7.32 12.77
CA MET A 1 1.29 -6.28 12.52
C MET A 1 2.10 -6.11 13.80
N ARG A 2 3.42 -5.91 13.71
CA ARG A 2 4.28 -5.59 14.86
C ARG A 2 4.64 -4.10 14.80
N PRO A 3 4.88 -3.42 15.93
CA PRO A 3 5.40 -2.05 15.91
C PRO A 3 6.62 -1.91 14.98
N GLY A 4 6.65 -0.84 14.19
CA GLY A 4 7.70 -0.60 13.19
C GLY A 4 7.61 -1.43 11.90
N SER A 5 6.53 -2.21 11.69
CA SER A 5 6.30 -2.85 10.40
C SER A 5 5.99 -1.82 9.32
N THR A 6 6.38 -2.08 8.07
CA THR A 6 6.03 -1.24 6.92
C THR A 6 4.73 -1.72 6.26
N ILE A 7 3.90 -0.78 5.79
CA ILE A 7 2.66 -1.09 5.08
C ILE A 7 2.44 -0.17 3.87
N LEU A 8 2.04 -0.73 2.73
CA LEU A 8 1.51 0.00 1.59
C LEU A 8 -0.02 -0.10 1.55
N ILE A 9 -0.70 1.05 1.65
CA ILE A 9 -2.16 1.16 1.57
C ILE A 9 -2.56 1.79 0.24
N HIS A 10 -3.21 1.01 -0.62
CA HIS A 10 -3.77 1.55 -1.85
C HIS A 10 -5.09 2.29 -1.62
N SER A 11 -5.36 3.30 -2.45
CA SER A 11 -6.59 4.12 -2.38
C SER A 11 -6.85 4.71 -0.98
N ALA A 12 -5.81 5.28 -0.36
CA ALA A 12 -5.79 5.56 1.07
C ALA A 12 -6.88 6.54 1.57
N THR A 13 -7.41 7.41 0.71
CA THR A 13 -8.52 8.32 1.06
C THR A 13 -9.91 7.70 0.86
N GLY A 14 -10.00 6.41 0.52
CA GLY A 14 -11.27 5.67 0.50
C GLY A 14 -11.68 5.24 1.91
N GLY A 15 -12.92 4.77 2.08
CA GLY A 15 -13.44 4.38 3.40
C GLY A 15 -12.58 3.34 4.13
N ILE A 16 -12.19 2.27 3.43
CA ILE A 16 -11.30 1.23 3.99
C ILE A 16 -9.87 1.77 4.17
N GLY A 17 -9.38 2.59 3.24
CA GLY A 17 -8.05 3.19 3.32
C GLY A 17 -7.86 4.05 4.57
N LEU A 18 -8.84 4.89 4.90
CA LEU A 18 -8.80 5.74 6.10
C LEU A 18 -8.86 4.92 7.39
N ALA A 19 -9.65 3.85 7.41
CA ALA A 19 -9.69 2.92 8.54
C ALA A 19 -8.35 2.20 8.72
N ALA A 20 -7.77 1.70 7.63
CA ALA A 20 -6.46 1.04 7.64
C ALA A 20 -5.34 2.00 8.08
N LEU A 21 -5.39 3.27 7.66
CA LEU A 21 -4.48 4.32 8.12
C LEU A 21 -4.56 4.49 9.63
N SER A 22 -5.77 4.64 10.18
CA SER A 22 -5.94 4.81 11.63
C SER A 22 -5.37 3.63 12.42
N LEU A 23 -5.58 2.40 11.95
CA LEU A 23 -5.06 1.20 12.60
C LEU A 23 -3.53 1.11 12.48
N SER A 24 -2.98 1.40 11.30
CA SER A 24 -1.54 1.36 11.05
C SER A 24 -0.78 2.38 11.92
N LEU A 25 -1.37 3.55 12.13
CA LEU A 25 -0.84 4.57 13.04
C LEU A 25 -0.88 4.12 14.49
N HIS A 26 -1.97 3.48 14.93
CA HIS A 26 -2.08 2.92 16.27
C HIS A 26 -1.01 1.86 16.55
N TYR A 27 -0.64 1.07 15.53
CA TYR A 27 0.45 0.09 15.60
C TYR A 27 1.83 0.65 15.25
N GLU A 28 2.00 1.98 15.16
CA GLU A 28 3.30 2.63 14.90
C GLU A 28 4.00 2.06 13.65
N CYS A 29 3.23 1.81 12.60
CA CYS A 29 3.75 1.30 11.34
C CYS A 29 4.41 2.42 10.53
N ASP A 30 5.38 2.05 9.70
CA ASP A 30 5.90 2.92 8.65
C ASP A 30 4.99 2.83 7.41
N ILE A 31 4.30 3.93 7.11
CA ILE A 31 3.13 3.93 6.22
C ILE A 31 3.51 4.52 4.87
N TYR A 32 3.17 3.77 3.82
CA TYR A 32 3.17 4.19 2.42
C TYR A 32 1.74 4.17 1.89
N VAL A 33 1.40 5.14 1.05
CA VAL A 33 0.04 5.28 0.52
C VAL A 33 0.04 5.57 -0.96
N THR A 34 -1.07 5.23 -1.62
CA THR A 34 -1.38 5.78 -2.96
C THR A 34 -2.72 6.50 -2.96
N VAL A 35 -2.78 7.57 -3.76
CA VAL A 35 -4.00 8.37 -3.96
C VAL A 35 -4.19 8.69 -5.45
N GLY A 36 -5.45 8.92 -5.83
CA GLY A 36 -5.79 9.12 -7.23
C GLY A 36 -5.75 10.58 -7.72
N THR A 37 -5.69 11.57 -6.82
CA THR A 37 -5.71 12.99 -7.21
C THR A 37 -4.84 13.83 -6.29
N ARG A 38 -4.49 15.03 -6.74
CA ARG A 38 -3.70 15.99 -5.95
C ARG A 38 -4.45 16.46 -4.71
N GLU A 39 -5.75 16.70 -4.81
CA GLU A 39 -6.59 17.12 -3.67
C GLU A 39 -6.61 16.04 -2.58
N LYS A 40 -6.64 14.76 -2.98
CA LYS A 40 -6.54 13.62 -2.06
C LYS A 40 -5.15 13.54 -1.41
N LYS A 41 -4.09 13.85 -2.15
CA LYS A 41 -2.72 13.95 -1.60
C LYS A 41 -2.62 15.09 -0.58
N GLU A 42 -3.15 16.26 -0.91
CA GLU A 42 -3.18 17.43 -0.02
C GLU A 42 -4.01 17.17 1.24
N TYR A 43 -5.15 16.46 1.11
CA TYR A 43 -5.92 15.99 2.26
C TYR A 43 -5.06 15.12 3.19
N LEU A 44 -4.31 14.14 2.66
CA LEU A 44 -3.46 13.29 3.50
C LEU A 44 -2.32 14.09 4.16
N ARG A 45 -1.65 14.97 3.42
CA ARG A 45 -0.60 15.85 3.98
C ARG A 45 -1.10 16.69 5.16
N LYS A 46 -2.33 17.22 5.07
CA LYS A 46 -2.91 18.07 6.11
C LYS A 46 -3.35 17.27 7.34
N ASN A 47 -3.98 16.12 7.14
CA ASN A 47 -4.62 15.37 8.23
C ASN A 47 -3.73 14.29 8.85
N TYR A 48 -2.68 13.87 8.14
CA TYR A 48 -1.74 12.82 8.56
C TYR A 48 -0.28 13.30 8.38
N PRO A 49 0.14 14.37 9.08
CA PRO A 49 1.47 14.97 8.93
C PRO A 49 2.64 14.02 9.26
N GLN A 50 2.37 12.93 9.97
CA GLN A 50 3.32 11.86 10.27
C GLN A 50 3.67 10.98 9.05
N ILE A 51 2.90 11.06 7.95
CA ILE A 51 3.21 10.36 6.70
C ILE A 51 4.02 11.32 5.81
N PRO A 52 5.30 11.03 5.52
CA PRO A 52 6.12 11.88 4.67
C PRO A 52 5.54 12.02 3.26
N ASP A 53 5.77 13.16 2.59
CA ASP A 53 5.33 13.34 1.20
C ASP A 53 5.98 12.31 0.26
N SER A 54 7.21 11.87 0.57
CA SER A 54 7.92 10.84 -0.18
C SER A 54 7.28 9.46 -0.10
N HIS A 55 6.37 9.24 0.86
CA HIS A 55 5.62 7.99 1.03
C HIS A 55 4.25 8.03 0.33
N MET A 56 3.93 9.11 -0.38
CA MET A 56 2.65 9.30 -1.06
C MET A 56 2.77 9.17 -2.58
N GLY A 57 2.39 8.01 -3.10
CA GLY A 57 2.40 7.66 -4.52
C GLY A 57 1.06 7.86 -5.23
N HIS A 58 1.03 7.61 -6.53
CA HIS A 58 -0.16 7.75 -7.36
C HIS A 58 -0.84 6.39 -7.60
N SER A 59 -2.17 6.33 -7.52
CA SER A 59 -2.92 5.07 -7.61
C SER A 59 -3.45 4.75 -9.02
N ARG A 60 -3.19 5.61 -10.02
CA ARG A 60 -3.67 5.42 -11.40
C ARG A 60 -2.60 4.89 -12.36
N ASP A 61 -1.39 4.68 -11.86
CA ASP A 61 -0.25 4.13 -12.59
C ASP A 61 0.61 3.30 -11.64
N THR A 62 1.71 2.74 -12.15
CA THR A 62 2.65 1.88 -11.41
C THR A 62 3.83 2.65 -10.81
N SER A 63 3.84 3.99 -10.85
CA SER A 63 4.97 4.80 -10.34
C SER A 63 5.24 4.60 -8.84
N PHE A 64 4.23 4.14 -8.08
CA PHE A 64 4.39 3.79 -6.67
C PHE A 64 5.42 2.68 -6.45
N GLU A 65 5.67 1.81 -7.43
CA GLU A 65 6.69 0.76 -7.33
C GLU A 65 8.08 1.37 -7.15
N LEU A 66 8.40 2.40 -7.95
CA LEU A 66 9.67 3.12 -7.85
C LEU A 66 9.78 3.90 -6.52
N MET A 67 8.67 4.49 -6.07
CA MET A 67 8.61 5.14 -4.75
C MET A 67 8.95 4.14 -3.65
N ILE A 68 8.27 2.99 -3.59
CA ILE A 68 8.53 1.96 -2.59
C ILE A 68 9.98 1.47 -2.68
N LYS A 69 10.47 1.17 -3.88
CA LYS A 69 11.85 0.72 -4.07
C LYS A 69 12.86 1.74 -3.52
N ARG A 70 12.62 3.03 -3.74
CA ARG A 70 13.49 4.11 -3.26
C ARG A 70 13.45 4.23 -1.73
N GLU A 71 12.26 4.40 -1.17
CA GLU A 71 12.11 4.67 0.27
C GLU A 71 12.48 3.45 1.13
N THR A 72 12.18 2.24 0.65
CA THR A 72 12.49 0.98 1.37
C THR A 72 13.89 0.43 1.07
N LYS A 73 14.72 1.14 0.28
CA LYS A 73 16.04 0.67 -0.17
C LYS A 73 15.97 -0.71 -0.84
N SER A 74 14.98 -0.90 -1.70
CA SER A 74 14.65 -2.15 -2.42
C SER A 74 14.28 -3.34 -1.53
N ARG A 75 14.04 -3.13 -0.22
CA ARG A 75 13.56 -4.19 0.68
C ARG A 75 12.11 -4.57 0.39
N GLY A 76 11.28 -3.60 0.00
CA GLY A 76 9.84 -3.75 -0.07
C GLY A 76 9.14 -3.49 1.27
N VAL A 77 7.84 -3.78 1.31
CA VAL A 77 6.97 -3.60 2.48
C VAL A 77 6.49 -4.93 3.07
N ASP A 78 6.25 -4.96 4.37
CA ASP A 78 5.84 -6.16 5.10
C ASP A 78 4.36 -6.48 4.86
N PHE A 79 3.54 -5.44 4.69
CA PHE A 79 2.11 -5.58 4.44
C PHE A 79 1.67 -4.74 3.23
N ILE A 80 0.72 -5.25 2.46
CA ILE A 80 0.06 -4.50 1.40
C ILE A 80 -1.44 -4.66 1.56
N LEU A 81 -2.17 -3.55 1.64
CA LEU A 81 -3.62 -3.53 1.48
C LEU A 81 -3.93 -3.10 0.05
N ASN A 82 -4.22 -4.09 -0.81
CA ASN A 82 -4.45 -3.85 -2.22
C ASN A 82 -5.94 -3.77 -2.58
N SER A 83 -6.26 -2.77 -3.39
CA SER A 83 -7.57 -2.60 -4.04
C SER A 83 -7.44 -2.26 -5.52
N LEU A 84 -6.23 -2.30 -6.08
CA LEU A 84 -5.95 -1.98 -7.47
C LEU A 84 -5.96 -3.27 -8.29
N SER A 85 -6.20 -3.15 -9.59
CA SER A 85 -6.29 -4.30 -10.48
C SER A 85 -5.17 -4.38 -11.51
N GLU A 86 -5.09 -5.52 -12.18
CA GLU A 86 -4.27 -5.75 -13.38
C GLU A 86 -2.76 -5.45 -13.14
N ASP A 87 -2.19 -4.59 -13.98
CA ASP A 87 -0.78 -4.19 -13.95
C ASP A 87 -0.36 -3.59 -12.61
N LYS A 88 -1.26 -2.86 -11.96
CA LYS A 88 -1.04 -2.28 -10.64
C LYS A 88 -1.02 -3.35 -9.55
N LEU A 89 -1.88 -4.37 -9.60
CA LEU A 89 -1.78 -5.50 -8.67
C LEU A 89 -0.43 -6.20 -8.81
N GLN A 90 0.03 -6.43 -10.05
CA GLN A 90 1.35 -7.03 -10.28
C GLN A 90 2.48 -6.15 -9.75
N ALA A 91 2.37 -4.82 -9.89
CA ALA A 91 3.31 -3.87 -9.29
C ALA A 91 3.28 -3.89 -7.76
N SER A 92 2.09 -4.01 -7.16
CA SER A 92 1.94 -4.18 -5.71
C SER A 92 2.62 -5.44 -5.22
N ILE A 93 2.47 -6.58 -5.90
CA ILE A 93 3.16 -7.83 -5.53
C ILE A 93 4.69 -7.64 -5.54
N ARG A 94 5.25 -6.91 -6.52
CA ARG A 94 6.69 -6.60 -6.57
C ARG A 94 7.17 -5.67 -5.45
N CYS A 95 6.27 -4.94 -4.82
CA CYS A 95 6.57 -4.13 -3.65
C CYS A 95 6.69 -4.95 -2.34
N LEU A 96 6.31 -6.23 -2.35
CA LEU A 96 6.27 -7.04 -1.13
C LEU A 96 7.68 -7.47 -0.71
N ALA A 97 8.00 -7.28 0.56
CA ALA A 97 9.23 -7.81 1.15
C ALA A 97 9.16 -9.34 1.28
N ARG A 98 10.32 -9.99 1.40
CA ARG A 98 10.39 -11.43 1.68
C ARG A 98 9.62 -11.75 2.97
N GLY A 99 8.67 -12.69 2.89
CA GLY A 99 7.81 -13.07 4.01
C GLY A 99 6.70 -12.05 4.32
N GLY A 100 6.51 -11.03 3.48
CA GLY A 100 5.41 -10.08 3.59
C GLY A 100 4.05 -10.70 3.24
N GLN A 101 2.99 -9.96 3.54
CA GLN A 101 1.62 -10.40 3.30
C GLN A 101 0.84 -9.36 2.47
N LEU A 102 0.17 -9.84 1.42
CA LEU A 102 -0.75 -9.04 0.61
C LEU A 102 -2.20 -9.37 1.01
N MET A 103 -2.94 -8.34 1.41
CA MET A 103 -4.37 -8.39 1.69
C MET A 103 -5.11 -7.82 0.48
N GLU A 104 -5.69 -8.71 -0.32
CA GLU A 104 -6.48 -8.35 -1.49
C GLU A 104 -7.93 -8.06 -1.08
N ILE A 105 -8.42 -6.85 -1.37
CA ILE A 105 -9.83 -6.47 -1.17
C ILE A 105 -10.54 -6.14 -2.49
N GLY A 106 -9.82 -6.14 -3.62
CA GLY A 106 -10.35 -5.88 -4.95
C GLY A 106 -11.11 -7.08 -5.52
N LYS A 107 -12.43 -6.92 -5.74
CA LYS A 107 -13.28 -7.99 -6.28
C LYS A 107 -12.94 -8.41 -7.71
N TYR A 108 -12.33 -7.51 -8.48
CA TYR A 108 -12.06 -7.74 -9.91
C TYR A 108 -11.08 -8.90 -10.13
N ASP A 109 -9.94 -8.89 -9.44
CA ASP A 109 -8.94 -9.95 -9.56
C ASP A 109 -9.21 -11.14 -8.61
N LEU A 110 -9.91 -10.94 -7.49
CA LEU A 110 -10.38 -12.04 -6.63
C LEU A 110 -11.35 -12.98 -7.36
N ALA A 111 -12.14 -12.45 -8.30
CA ALA A 111 -13.01 -13.27 -9.15
C ALA A 111 -12.22 -14.07 -10.20
N ILE A 112 -10.95 -13.72 -10.46
CA ILE A 112 -10.10 -14.29 -11.51
C ILE A 112 -9.00 -15.21 -10.94
N MET A 113 -8.54 -15.05 -9.69
CA MET A 113 -7.48 -15.90 -9.11
C MET A 113 -7.69 -16.33 -7.64
N THR A 114 -7.88 -17.64 -7.43
CA THR A 114 -8.00 -18.33 -6.13
C THR A 114 -6.66 -18.63 -5.44
N ILE A 115 -5.49 -18.36 -6.01
CA ILE A 115 -4.22 -18.90 -5.47
C ILE A 115 -3.11 -17.85 -5.51
N LEU A 116 -2.98 -17.07 -4.43
CA LEU A 116 -1.72 -16.36 -4.14
C LEU A 116 -1.27 -16.47 -2.68
N SER A 117 -1.90 -17.35 -1.90
CA SER A 117 -1.49 -17.64 -0.52
C SER A 117 -0.30 -18.61 -0.43
N ILE A 118 0.11 -19.25 -1.53
CA ILE A 118 1.04 -20.40 -1.52
C ILE A 118 2.45 -20.06 -2.04
N LEU A 119 2.67 -18.92 -2.72
CA LEU A 119 3.92 -18.68 -3.47
C LEU A 119 4.98 -17.80 -2.77
N CYS A 120 4.84 -17.51 -1.48
CA CYS A 120 5.86 -16.80 -0.70
C CYS A 120 6.64 -17.71 0.28
N LEU A 121 6.90 -18.97 -0.10
CA LEU A 121 7.86 -19.87 0.57
C LEU A 121 9.25 -19.77 -0.08
#